data_AF-A0A0K1PSB1-F1
#
_entry.id   AF-A0A0K1PSB1-F1
#
_cell.length_a   1.000
_cell.length_b   1.000
_cell.length_c   1.000
_cell.angle_alpha   90.00
_cell.angle_beta   90.00
_cell.angle_gamma   90.00
#
_symmetry.space_group_name_H-M   'P 1'
#
loop_
_entity.id
_entity.type
_entity.pdbx_description
1 polymer ?
#
loop_
_entity_poly.entity_id
_entity_poly.type
_entity_poly.pdbx_seq_one_letter_code
_entity_poly.pdbx_strand_id
1 'polypeptide(L)'
;MSSNAPRPSTPPAGVPSSGNGKYIVVAALLLLGVGGFIAWKSTQKGPEAVTISMVPDASAPTAPPPSRNEEDDIPPPAPVEDAGQDAGKKVGTTAPANTGCEVKTCTGQSYAELDSALMYRVKQSRRRCYDPALAQDSTLRGKATVSVRIGTNGQVCNAGVVSSDLGNPAVASCVANSFRGSSLPAPKGGCVDVNIPVNFVPGQ
;
A
#
# COMPACT_ATOMS: atom_id res chain seq x y z
N MET A 1 -34.31 -41.40 -35.20
CA MET A 1 -34.84 -40.04 -35.40
C MET A 1 -35.60 -39.67 -34.13
N SER A 2 -34.90 -39.21 -33.08
CA SER A 2 -35.54 -38.84 -31.81
C SER A 2 -35.54 -37.33 -31.69
N SER A 3 -36.73 -36.74 -31.85
CA SER A 3 -36.98 -35.32 -31.83
C SER A 3 -36.80 -34.78 -30.39
N ASN A 4 -35.82 -33.89 -30.21
CA ASN A 4 -35.61 -33.16 -28.94
C ASN A 4 -36.62 -31.99 -28.90
N ALA A 5 -37.56 -32.01 -27.96
CA ALA A 5 -38.48 -30.90 -27.73
C ALA A 5 -37.76 -29.76 -26.97
N PRO A 6 -38.00 -28.47 -27.29
CA PRO A 6 -37.46 -27.36 -26.52
C PRO A 6 -38.13 -27.25 -25.14
N ARG A 7 -37.34 -26.96 -24.09
CA ARG A 7 -37.88 -26.65 -22.75
C ARG A 7 -38.58 -25.29 -22.76
N PRO A 8 -39.68 -25.11 -22.01
CA PRO A 8 -40.31 -23.79 -21.84
C PRO A 8 -39.44 -22.88 -20.96
N SER A 9 -39.20 -21.67 -21.43
CA SER A 9 -38.47 -20.61 -20.72
C SER A 9 -39.39 -19.95 -19.70
N THR A 10 -39.06 -20.06 -18.40
CA THR A 10 -39.76 -19.31 -17.35
C THR A 10 -39.36 -17.84 -17.42
N PRO A 11 -40.30 -16.87 -17.51
CA PRO A 11 -39.95 -15.45 -17.43
C PRO A 11 -39.44 -15.10 -16.01
N PRO A 12 -38.52 -14.12 -15.87
CA PRO A 12 -38.05 -13.67 -14.56
C PRO A 12 -39.19 -13.05 -13.76
N ALA A 13 -39.18 -13.32 -12.45
CA ALA A 13 -40.17 -12.79 -11.51
C ALA A 13 -40.25 -11.26 -11.62
N GLY A 14 -41.43 -10.76 -11.99
CA GLY A 14 -41.74 -9.34 -11.97
C GLY A 14 -41.62 -8.79 -10.55
N VAL A 15 -41.12 -7.55 -10.45
CA VAL A 15 -41.02 -6.81 -9.19
C VAL A 15 -42.38 -6.75 -8.48
N PRO A 16 -42.45 -6.96 -7.15
CA PRO A 16 -43.72 -6.86 -6.44
C PRO A 16 -44.23 -5.42 -6.50
N SER A 17 -45.39 -5.23 -7.12
CA SER A 17 -46.13 -3.96 -7.15
C SER A 17 -46.70 -3.66 -5.76
N SER A 18 -45.88 -3.07 -4.89
CA SER A 18 -46.31 -2.53 -3.61
C SER A 18 -46.62 -1.04 -3.76
N GLY A 19 -47.87 -0.64 -3.48
CA GLY A 19 -48.47 0.66 -3.80
C GLY A 19 -47.57 1.91 -3.81
N ASN A 20 -47.81 2.75 -4.82
CA ASN A 20 -47.14 4.03 -5.14
C ASN A 20 -46.78 4.92 -3.93
N GLY A 21 -47.54 4.84 -2.82
CA GLY A 21 -47.25 5.58 -1.59
C GLY A 21 -45.89 5.28 -0.95
N LYS A 22 -45.41 4.02 -1.01
CA LYS A 22 -44.10 3.67 -0.44
C LYS A 22 -42.95 4.26 -1.25
N TYR A 23 -43.08 4.29 -2.58
CA TYR A 23 -42.09 4.90 -3.46
C TYR A 23 -42.04 6.42 -3.32
N ILE A 24 -43.18 7.08 -3.05
CA ILE A 24 -43.20 8.52 -2.75
C ILE A 24 -42.45 8.82 -1.45
N VAL A 25 -42.63 8.01 -0.40
CA VAL A 25 -41.90 8.19 0.88
C VAL A 25 -40.41 7.94 0.68
N VAL A 26 -40.02 6.88 -0.04
CA VAL A 26 -38.60 6.58 -0.32
C VAL A 26 -37.99 7.67 -1.20
N ALA A 27 -38.69 8.15 -2.23
CA ALA A 27 -38.22 9.25 -3.08
C ALA A 27 -38.09 10.56 -2.29
N ALA A 28 -39.02 10.87 -1.40
CA ALA A 28 -38.94 12.04 -0.54
C ALA A 28 -37.75 11.94 0.43
N LEU A 29 -37.52 10.78 1.04
CA LEU A 29 -36.36 10.54 1.92
C LEU A 29 -35.03 10.64 1.16
N LEU A 30 -34.96 10.11 -0.07
CA LEU A 30 -33.77 10.21 -0.91
C LEU A 30 -33.51 11.67 -1.32
N LEU A 31 -34.53 12.43 -1.71
CA LEU A 31 -34.38 13.84 -2.09
C LEU A 31 -33.97 14.71 -0.89
N LEU A 32 -34.53 14.48 0.30
CA LEU A 32 -34.11 15.16 1.52
C LEU A 32 -32.68 14.79 1.92
N GLY A 33 -32.29 13.53 1.81
CA GLY A 33 -30.92 13.07 2.08
C GLY A 33 -29.88 13.67 1.14
N VAL A 34 -30.17 13.70 -0.18
CA VAL A 34 -29.29 14.30 -1.19
C VAL A 34 -29.21 15.82 -1.02
N GLY A 35 -30.33 16.50 -0.74
CA GLY A 35 -30.34 17.93 -0.44
C GLY A 35 -29.51 18.28 0.80
N GLY A 36 -29.62 17.49 1.86
CA GLY A 36 -28.81 17.63 3.07
C GLY A 36 -27.31 17.39 2.83
N PHE A 37 -26.97 16.38 2.02
CA PHE A 37 -25.57 16.08 1.68
C PHE A 37 -24.92 17.17 0.80
N ILE A 38 -25.68 17.77 -0.13
CA ILE A 38 -25.21 18.89 -0.96
C ILE A 38 -25.01 20.16 -0.11
N ALA A 39 -25.93 20.44 0.82
CA ALA A 39 -25.79 21.55 1.76
C ALA A 39 -24.56 21.37 2.69
N TRP A 40 -24.35 20.14 3.17
CA TRP A 40 -23.19 19.79 4.00
C TRP A 40 -21.86 19.87 3.24
N LYS A 41 -21.83 19.42 1.97
CA LYS A 41 -20.63 19.54 1.14
C LYS A 41 -20.29 21.00 0.80
N SER A 42 -21.30 21.86 0.67
CA SER A 42 -21.12 23.29 0.38
C SER A 42 -20.55 24.10 1.56
N THR A 43 -20.53 23.54 2.77
CA THR A 43 -19.95 24.19 3.96
C THR A 43 -18.49 23.78 4.24
N GLN A 44 -17.91 22.88 3.44
CA GLN A 44 -16.47 22.61 3.49
C GLN A 44 -15.70 23.76 2.84
N LYS A 45 -15.59 24.87 3.59
CA LYS A 45 -14.63 25.95 3.32
C LYS A 45 -13.25 25.32 3.34
N GLY A 46 -12.66 25.12 2.17
CA GLY A 46 -11.32 24.55 2.03
C GLY A 46 -10.28 25.35 2.81
N PRO A 47 -9.19 24.73 3.28
CA PRO A 47 -8.09 25.46 3.89
C PRO A 47 -7.54 26.46 2.87
N GLU A 48 -7.48 27.71 3.35
CA GLU A 48 -6.96 28.88 2.65
C GLU A 48 -5.61 28.56 2.02
N ALA A 49 -5.50 28.73 0.71
CA ALA A 49 -4.23 28.62 0.01
C ALA A 49 -3.31 29.74 0.54
N VAL A 50 -2.32 29.36 1.34
CA VAL A 50 -1.21 30.25 1.71
C VAL A 50 -0.47 30.61 0.43
N THR A 51 -0.71 31.81 -0.08
CA THR A 51 0.09 32.43 -1.14
C THR A 51 1.47 32.73 -0.58
N ILE A 52 2.43 31.84 -0.87
CA ILE A 52 3.84 32.14 -0.67
C ILE A 52 4.22 33.16 -1.76
N SER A 53 4.32 34.44 -1.38
CA SER A 53 4.97 35.46 -2.21
C SER A 53 6.43 35.05 -2.44
N MET A 54 6.72 34.63 -3.66
CA MET A 54 8.10 34.48 -4.13
C MET A 54 8.69 35.87 -4.31
N VAL A 55 9.61 36.26 -3.44
CA VAL A 55 10.56 37.34 -3.74
C VAL A 55 11.73 36.74 -4.54
N PRO A 56 12.15 37.33 -5.66
CA PRO A 56 13.39 36.95 -6.31
C PRO A 56 14.54 37.66 -5.61
N ASP A 57 15.26 36.96 -4.73
CA ASP A 57 16.56 37.46 -4.26
C ASP A 57 17.67 36.74 -5.04
N ALA A 58 18.19 37.47 -6.01
CA ALA A 58 19.38 37.15 -6.75
C ALA A 58 20.59 37.28 -5.82
N SER A 59 21.19 36.16 -5.47
CA SER A 59 22.58 36.12 -5.00
C SER A 59 23.15 34.73 -5.30
N ALA A 60 23.86 34.63 -6.42
CA ALA A 60 24.73 33.51 -6.70
C ALA A 60 25.94 33.58 -5.76
N PRO A 61 26.26 32.53 -4.99
CA PRO A 61 27.60 32.34 -4.47
C PRO A 61 28.45 31.67 -5.57
N THR A 62 29.47 32.40 -6.01
CA THR A 62 30.58 31.89 -6.80
C THR A 62 31.10 30.58 -6.20
N ALA A 63 31.07 29.50 -6.99
CA ALA A 63 31.66 28.23 -6.63
C ALA A 63 33.18 28.39 -6.41
N PRO A 64 33.75 27.92 -5.29
CA PRO A 64 35.20 27.75 -5.17
C PRO A 64 35.68 26.60 -6.08
N PRO A 65 36.91 26.65 -6.60
CA PRO A 65 37.47 25.62 -7.48
C PRO A 65 37.59 24.26 -6.78
N PRO A 66 37.49 23.14 -7.52
CA PRO A 66 37.61 21.80 -6.95
C PRO A 66 39.03 21.59 -6.41
N SER A 67 39.13 21.48 -5.08
CA SER A 67 40.35 21.00 -4.42
C SER A 67 40.48 19.51 -4.70
N ARG A 68 41.63 19.18 -5.28
CA ARG A 68 42.06 17.88 -5.78
C ARG A 68 42.07 16.85 -4.66
N ASN A 69 41.57 15.66 -4.97
CA ASN A 69 41.53 14.49 -4.10
C ASN A 69 42.92 14.19 -3.53
N GLU A 70 43.02 14.23 -2.20
CA GLU A 70 44.22 13.87 -1.45
C GLU A 70 43.83 12.87 -0.34
N GLU A 71 43.06 11.85 -0.74
CA GLU A 71 42.64 10.73 0.12
C GLU A 71 42.74 9.38 -0.64
N ASP A 72 43.66 9.31 -1.60
CA ASP A 72 44.09 8.11 -2.33
C ASP A 72 45.41 7.61 -1.71
N ASP A 73 45.37 7.22 -0.43
CA ASP A 73 46.42 6.38 0.18
C ASP A 73 45.82 5.57 1.36
N ILE A 74 44.82 4.74 1.05
CA ILE A 74 44.45 3.61 1.91
C ILE A 74 45.08 2.37 1.27
N PRO A 75 46.06 1.71 1.93
CA PRO A 75 46.67 0.51 1.38
C PRO A 75 45.60 -0.57 1.17
N PRO A 76 45.65 -1.33 0.06
CA PRO A 76 44.71 -2.40 -0.17
C PRO A 76 44.80 -3.44 0.96
N PRO A 77 43.68 -3.94 1.49
CA PRO A 77 43.71 -5.05 2.43
C PRO A 77 44.37 -6.26 1.76
N ALA A 78 45.23 -6.96 2.50
CA ALA A 78 45.95 -8.13 2.04
C ALA A 78 45.00 -9.15 1.38
N PRO A 79 45.43 -9.86 0.32
CA PRO A 79 44.63 -10.92 -0.29
C PRO A 79 44.32 -11.99 0.76
N VAL A 80 43.05 -12.13 1.13
CA VAL A 80 42.60 -13.29 1.88
C VAL A 80 42.57 -14.48 0.93
N GLU A 81 43.52 -15.38 1.15
CA GLU A 81 43.64 -16.65 0.46
C GLU A 81 42.39 -17.52 0.66
N ASP A 82 42.05 -18.23 -0.41
CA ASP A 82 40.88 -19.07 -0.62
C ASP A 82 40.75 -20.17 0.45
N ALA A 83 39.58 -20.25 1.08
CA ALA A 83 39.13 -21.46 1.75
C ALA A 83 37.62 -21.62 1.58
N GLY A 84 37.23 -22.39 0.58
CA GLY A 84 36.29 -23.48 0.80
C GLY A 84 34.82 -23.14 0.66
N GLN A 85 34.24 -23.69 -0.41
CA GLN A 85 32.81 -23.91 -0.58
C GLN A 85 32.23 -24.64 0.64
N ASP A 86 31.25 -24.02 1.31
CA ASP A 86 30.26 -24.76 2.08
C ASP A 86 28.85 -24.32 1.69
N ALA A 87 28.11 -25.30 1.20
CA ALA A 87 26.77 -25.19 0.68
C ALA A 87 25.79 -24.63 1.73
N GLY A 88 24.97 -23.67 1.30
CA GLY A 88 23.55 -23.67 1.61
C GLY A 88 23.14 -23.71 3.08
N LYS A 89 23.68 -22.85 3.94
CA LYS A 89 22.95 -22.49 5.15
C LYS A 89 21.92 -21.43 4.77
N LYS A 90 20.72 -21.88 4.39
CA LYS A 90 19.54 -21.02 4.52
C LYS A 90 19.57 -20.54 5.97
N VAL A 91 19.82 -19.26 6.17
CA VAL A 91 19.56 -18.60 7.44
C VAL A 91 18.05 -18.69 7.60
N GLY A 92 17.60 -19.84 8.09
CA GLY A 92 16.28 -19.99 8.65
C GLY A 92 16.24 -18.96 9.75
N THR A 93 15.50 -17.90 9.49
CA THR A 93 15.15 -16.89 10.47
C THR A 93 14.64 -17.64 11.70
N THR A 94 15.49 -17.80 12.72
CA THR A 94 15.04 -18.08 14.07
C THR A 94 14.27 -16.84 14.49
N ALA A 95 12.99 -16.81 14.11
CA ALA A 95 12.04 -15.86 14.65
C ALA A 95 12.10 -16.02 16.18
N PRO A 96 12.22 -14.92 16.95
CA PRO A 96 12.14 -15.03 18.39
C PRO A 96 10.81 -15.70 18.75
N ALA A 97 10.87 -16.72 19.60
CA ALA A 97 9.77 -17.63 19.93
C ALA A 97 8.57 -16.97 20.65
N ASN A 98 8.46 -15.63 20.64
CA ASN A 98 7.35 -14.92 21.24
C ASN A 98 7.01 -13.62 20.50
N THR A 99 6.97 -13.70 19.17
CA THR A 99 6.62 -12.57 18.28
C THR A 99 5.09 -12.38 18.18
N GLY A 100 4.28 -13.30 18.74
CA GLY A 100 2.82 -13.28 18.57
C GLY A 100 2.36 -13.62 17.14
N CYS A 101 3.27 -14.12 16.29
CA CYS A 101 3.00 -14.47 14.89
C CYS A 101 2.26 -15.81 14.70
N GLU A 102 2.32 -16.67 15.71
CA GLU A 102 1.71 -18.02 15.68
C GLU A 102 0.21 -17.99 16.02
N VAL A 103 -0.31 -16.83 16.42
CA VAL A 103 -1.73 -16.67 16.74
C VAL A 103 -2.56 -16.77 15.46
N LYS A 104 -3.59 -17.64 15.46
CA LYS A 104 -4.46 -17.87 14.30
C LYS A 104 -5.31 -16.64 13.94
N THR A 105 -5.79 -15.93 14.96
CA THR A 105 -6.64 -14.75 14.82
C THR A 105 -6.04 -13.59 15.60
N CYS A 106 -5.79 -12.49 14.92
CA CYS A 106 -5.29 -11.27 15.54
C CYS A 106 -6.45 -10.45 16.15
N THR A 107 -6.31 -10.07 17.42
CA THR A 107 -7.30 -9.27 18.18
C THR A 107 -6.87 -7.83 18.39
N GLY A 108 -5.64 -7.48 18.03
CA GLY A 108 -5.09 -6.14 18.19
C GLY A 108 -5.70 -5.13 17.23
N GLN A 109 -5.51 -3.85 17.54
CA GLN A 109 -5.96 -2.74 16.71
C GLN A 109 -4.76 -1.96 16.18
N SER A 110 -4.86 -1.50 14.92
CA SER A 110 -3.96 -0.46 14.43
C SER A 110 -4.31 0.89 15.07
N TYR A 111 -3.30 1.74 15.23
CA TYR A 111 -3.43 3.07 15.80
C TYR A 111 -2.53 4.04 15.03
N ALA A 112 -2.74 5.34 15.24
CA ALA A 112 -2.18 6.39 14.39
C ALA A 112 -0.67 6.28 14.12
N GLU A 113 0.14 5.90 15.11
CA GLU A 113 1.59 5.74 14.94
C GLU A 113 1.93 4.55 14.03
N LEU A 114 1.24 3.42 14.20
CA LEU A 114 1.40 2.24 13.37
C LEU A 114 0.96 2.51 11.93
N ASP A 115 -0.18 3.19 11.76
CA ASP A 115 -0.68 3.59 10.45
C ASP A 115 0.32 4.53 9.75
N SER A 116 0.88 5.49 10.49
CA SER A 116 1.91 6.41 9.97
C SER A 116 3.18 5.67 9.53
N ALA A 117 3.65 4.73 10.35
CA ALA A 117 4.81 3.90 10.04
C ALA A 117 4.56 3.01 8.81
N LEU A 118 3.35 2.43 8.69
CA LEU A 118 2.93 1.66 7.54
C LEU A 118 2.93 2.51 6.27
N MET A 119 2.33 3.69 6.29
CA MET A 119 2.31 4.59 5.13
C MET A 119 3.72 5.03 4.71
N TYR A 120 4.60 5.31 5.68
CA TYR A 120 6.00 5.60 5.38
C TYR A 120 6.69 4.42 4.69
N ARG A 121 6.50 3.19 5.21
CA ARG A 121 7.05 1.98 4.59
C ARG A 121 6.51 1.76 3.18
N VAL A 122 5.21 1.90 2.97
CA VAL A 122 4.58 1.83 1.64
C VAL A 122 5.25 2.79 0.67
N LYS A 123 5.48 4.04 1.09
CA LYS A 123 6.12 5.05 0.22
C LYS A 123 7.53 4.63 -0.20
N GLN A 124 8.31 4.08 0.72
CA GLN A 124 9.67 3.59 0.44
C GLN A 124 9.66 2.37 -0.48
N SER A 125 8.82 1.37 -0.18
CA SER A 125 8.70 0.16 -1.00
C SER A 125 8.15 0.46 -2.38
N ARG A 126 7.19 1.38 -2.48
CA ARG A 126 6.61 1.80 -3.76
C ARG A 126 7.71 2.33 -4.67
N ARG A 127 8.51 3.30 -4.23
CA ARG A 127 9.60 3.85 -5.07
C ARG A 127 10.54 2.76 -5.56
N ARG A 128 11.11 1.97 -4.65
CA ARG A 128 12.06 0.90 -5.02
C ARG A 128 11.50 -0.15 -5.97
N CYS A 129 10.23 -0.50 -5.82
CA CYS A 129 9.60 -1.55 -6.63
C CYS A 129 8.95 -1.04 -7.92
N TYR A 130 8.55 0.23 -7.95
CA TYR A 130 7.81 0.83 -9.05
C TYR A 130 8.70 1.55 -10.05
N ASP A 131 9.74 2.26 -9.59
CA ASP A 131 10.68 2.99 -10.44
C ASP A 131 11.27 2.13 -11.57
N PRO A 132 11.79 0.90 -11.33
CA PRO A 132 12.32 0.07 -12.42
C PRO A 132 11.23 -0.42 -13.38
N ALA A 133 10.00 -0.63 -12.91
CA ALA A 133 8.89 -1.03 -13.76
C ALA A 133 8.43 0.14 -14.65
N LEU A 134 8.48 1.37 -14.11
CA LEU A 134 8.11 2.58 -14.84
C LEU A 134 9.13 2.92 -15.95
N ALA A 135 10.39 2.54 -15.77
CA ALA A 135 11.41 2.64 -16.82
C ALA A 135 11.12 1.73 -18.03
N GLN A 136 10.39 0.63 -17.82
CA GLN A 136 10.00 -0.29 -18.88
C GLN A 136 8.65 0.10 -19.50
N ASP A 137 7.69 0.51 -18.68
CA ASP A 137 6.37 0.95 -19.10
C ASP A 137 5.93 2.19 -18.29
N SER A 138 6.01 3.34 -18.94
CA SER A 138 5.64 4.64 -18.38
C SER A 138 4.13 4.82 -18.18
N THR A 139 3.31 3.91 -18.71
CA THR A 139 1.86 3.95 -18.59
C THR A 139 1.32 3.14 -17.42
N LEU A 140 2.18 2.33 -16.77
CA LEU A 140 1.85 1.56 -15.58
C LEU A 140 1.13 2.44 -14.56
N ARG A 141 0.03 1.90 -14.06
CA ARG A 141 -0.82 2.51 -13.03
C ARG A 141 -1.75 1.44 -12.49
N GLY A 142 -2.28 1.66 -11.30
CA GLY A 142 -3.25 0.76 -10.72
C GLY A 142 -3.20 0.75 -9.21
N LYS A 143 -3.93 -0.19 -8.62
CA LYS A 143 -4.03 -0.36 -7.18
C LYS A 143 -3.63 -1.78 -6.81
N ALA A 144 -2.97 -1.94 -5.68
CA ALA A 144 -2.77 -3.24 -5.07
C ALA A 144 -3.09 -3.18 -3.59
N THR A 145 -3.68 -4.23 -3.05
CA THR A 145 -3.92 -4.39 -1.62
C THR A 145 -2.92 -5.39 -1.07
N VAL A 146 -2.13 -4.98 -0.09
CA VAL A 146 -1.15 -5.84 0.57
C VAL A 146 -1.65 -6.12 1.99
N SER A 147 -1.78 -7.39 2.35
CA SER A 147 -2.04 -7.82 3.72
C SER A 147 -0.71 -7.95 4.46
N VAL A 148 -0.62 -7.37 5.64
CA VAL A 148 0.54 -7.46 6.53
C VAL A 148 0.09 -7.88 7.91
N ARG A 149 0.70 -8.94 8.44
CA ARG A 149 0.53 -9.40 9.81
C ARG A 149 1.65 -8.87 10.68
N ILE A 150 1.30 -8.18 11.75
CA ILE A 150 2.26 -7.54 12.66
C ILE A 150 2.10 -8.20 14.03
N GLY A 151 3.21 -8.70 14.56
CA GLY A 151 3.30 -9.37 15.84
C GLY A 151 3.15 -8.43 17.03
N THR A 152 3.04 -8.99 18.23
CA THR A 152 2.90 -8.23 19.49
C THR A 152 4.10 -7.35 19.80
N ASN A 153 5.26 -7.68 19.26
CA ASN A 153 6.51 -6.92 19.38
C ASN A 153 6.76 -5.97 18.19
N GLY A 154 5.78 -5.80 17.28
CA GLY A 154 5.91 -4.93 16.11
C GLY A 154 6.70 -5.52 14.94
N GLN A 155 7.14 -6.78 15.02
CA GLN A 155 7.78 -7.47 13.90
C GLN A 155 6.73 -7.92 12.88
N VAL A 156 7.03 -7.75 11.59
CA VAL A 156 6.16 -8.26 10.53
C VAL A 156 6.33 -9.78 10.40
N CYS A 157 5.27 -10.51 10.71
CA CYS A 157 5.19 -11.96 10.67
C CYS A 157 4.98 -12.50 9.25
N ASN A 158 4.10 -11.83 8.51
CA ASN A 158 3.71 -12.23 7.17
C ASN A 158 3.33 -11.00 6.35
N ALA A 159 3.61 -11.05 5.05
CA ALA A 159 3.18 -10.06 4.10
C ALA A 159 2.89 -10.73 2.75
N GLY A 160 1.77 -10.36 2.15
CA GLY A 160 1.26 -10.94 0.91
C GLY A 160 0.35 -9.99 0.15
N VAL A 161 0.17 -10.25 -1.14
CA VAL A 161 -0.74 -9.49 -2.00
C VAL A 161 -2.12 -10.14 -1.94
N VAL A 162 -3.14 -9.35 -1.58
CA VAL A 162 -4.54 -9.78 -1.55
C VAL A 162 -5.18 -9.60 -2.92
N SER A 163 -4.93 -8.44 -3.54
CA SER A 163 -5.40 -8.11 -4.88
C SER A 163 -4.41 -7.17 -5.57
N SER A 164 -4.36 -7.23 -6.90
CA SER A 164 -3.57 -6.29 -7.70
C SER A 164 -4.23 -6.08 -9.05
N ASP A 165 -4.51 -4.82 -9.37
CA ASP A 165 -5.02 -4.36 -10.67
C ASP A 165 -3.88 -3.76 -11.52
N LEU A 166 -2.62 -4.05 -11.19
CA LEU A 166 -1.48 -3.58 -11.96
C LEU A 166 -1.26 -4.50 -13.16
N GLY A 167 -0.89 -3.91 -14.30
CA GLY A 167 -0.42 -4.66 -15.48
C GLY A 167 0.87 -5.45 -15.23
N ASN A 168 1.51 -5.30 -14.07
CA ASN A 168 2.70 -6.04 -13.66
C ASN A 168 2.60 -6.54 -12.21
N PRO A 169 2.33 -7.84 -11.98
CA PRO A 169 2.19 -8.42 -10.63
C PRO A 169 3.52 -8.50 -9.86
N ALA A 170 4.67 -8.36 -10.54
CA ALA A 170 5.98 -8.37 -9.89
C ALA A 170 6.17 -7.14 -8.98
N VAL A 171 5.58 -6.00 -9.34
CA VAL A 171 5.63 -4.76 -8.52
C VAL A 171 4.91 -4.96 -7.19
N ALA A 172 3.68 -5.50 -7.23
CA ALA A 172 2.90 -5.77 -6.02
C ALA A 172 3.61 -6.79 -5.12
N SER A 173 4.22 -7.82 -5.73
CA SER A 173 4.99 -8.83 -5.01
C SER A 173 6.26 -8.25 -4.37
N CYS A 174 6.98 -7.37 -5.07
CA CYS A 174 8.14 -6.65 -4.54
C CYS A 174 7.74 -5.80 -3.32
N VAL A 175 6.62 -5.09 -3.40
CA VAL A 175 6.11 -4.29 -2.28
C VAL A 175 5.77 -5.17 -1.08
N ALA A 176 5.05 -6.28 -1.27
CA ALA A 176 4.75 -7.23 -0.19
C ALA A 176 6.03 -7.80 0.45
N ASN A 177 7.04 -8.13 -0.35
CA ASN A 177 8.32 -8.61 0.15
C ASN A 177 9.08 -7.56 0.96
N SER A 178 8.94 -6.27 0.62
CA SER A 178 9.59 -5.19 1.36
C SER A 178 9.10 -5.06 2.82
N PHE A 179 7.91 -5.58 3.15
CA PHE A 179 7.40 -5.59 4.52
C PHE A 179 7.97 -6.73 5.34
N ARG A 180 8.43 -7.82 4.71
CA ARG A 180 8.97 -8.98 5.44
C ARG A 180 10.26 -8.60 6.15
N GLY A 181 10.36 -8.93 7.43
CA GLY A 181 11.52 -8.56 8.27
C GLY A 181 11.61 -7.07 8.61
N SER A 182 10.59 -6.26 8.30
CA SER A 182 10.51 -4.89 8.78
C SER A 182 10.06 -4.86 10.25
N SER A 183 10.69 -3.98 11.02
CA SER A 183 10.18 -3.59 12.34
C SER A 183 9.26 -2.38 12.19
N LEU A 184 8.09 -2.48 12.82
CA LEU A 184 7.08 -1.44 12.96
C LEU A 184 6.80 -1.18 14.45
N PRO A 185 6.12 -0.07 14.79
CA PRO A 185 5.61 0.13 16.15
C PRO A 185 4.75 -1.05 16.60
N ALA A 186 4.85 -1.40 17.88
CA ALA A 186 4.10 -2.51 18.43
C ALA A 186 2.59 -2.18 18.49
N PRO A 187 1.70 -3.01 17.93
CA PRO A 187 0.25 -2.82 18.00
C PRO A 187 -0.28 -2.95 19.44
N LYS A 188 -1.41 -2.31 19.71
CA LYS A 188 -2.09 -2.43 21.01
C LYS A 188 -3.05 -3.62 20.99
N GLY A 189 -3.03 -4.42 22.06
CA GLY A 189 -4.03 -5.48 22.28
C GLY A 189 -3.76 -6.82 21.58
N GLY A 190 -2.54 -7.05 21.09
CA GLY A 190 -2.17 -8.31 20.44
C GLY A 190 -1.54 -8.11 19.06
N CYS A 191 -1.39 -9.19 18.29
CA CYS A 191 -1.06 -9.07 16.87
C CYS A 191 -2.19 -8.37 16.11
N VAL A 192 -1.88 -7.81 14.95
CA VAL A 192 -2.85 -7.17 14.06
C VAL A 192 -2.63 -7.62 12.62
N ASP A 193 -3.72 -7.90 11.91
CA ASP A 193 -3.72 -8.13 10.47
C ASP A 193 -4.27 -6.86 9.78
N VAL A 194 -3.44 -6.21 8.96
CA VAL A 194 -3.78 -4.94 8.30
C VAL A 194 -3.76 -5.12 6.79
N ASN A 195 -4.81 -4.64 6.12
CA ASN A 195 -4.88 -4.57 4.67
C ASN A 195 -4.59 -3.14 4.20
N ILE A 196 -3.50 -2.98 3.46
CA ILE A 196 -2.97 -1.67 3.09
C ILE A 196 -3.17 -1.47 1.58
N PRO A 197 -4.03 -0.54 1.16
CA PRO A 197 -4.17 -0.19 -0.23
C PRO A 197 -2.99 0.68 -0.69
N VAL A 198 -2.32 0.27 -1.76
CA VAL A 198 -1.21 0.99 -2.39
C VAL A 198 -1.66 1.46 -3.76
N ASN A 199 -1.62 2.77 -3.97
CA ASN A 199 -1.92 3.39 -5.25
C ASN A 199 -0.63 3.69 -6.02
N PHE A 200 -0.55 3.15 -7.23
CA PHE A 200 0.58 3.33 -8.14
C PHE A 200 0.17 4.26 -9.26
N VAL A 201 0.79 5.43 -9.27
CA VAL A 201 0.60 6.46 -10.29
C VAL A 201 1.96 7.04 -10.66
N PRO A 202 2.23 7.29 -11.95
CA PRO A 202 3.44 7.97 -12.37
C PRO A 202 3.46 9.43 -11.85
N GLY A 203 4.62 9.91 -11.42
CA GLY A 203 4.84 11.32 -11.04
C GLY A 203 4.47 11.72 -9.61
N GLN A 204 4.47 10.80 -8.63
CA GLN A 204 4.20 11.09 -7.21
C GLN A 204 5.32 10.70 -6.23
#